data_AF-A0A3D2L390-F1
#
_entry.id   AF-A0A3D2L390-F1
#
_cell.length_a   1.000
_cell.length_b   1.000
_cell.length_c   1.000
_cell.angle_alpha   90.00
_cell.angle_beta   90.00
_cell.angle_gamma   90.00
#
_symmetry.space_group_name_H-M   'P 1'
#
loop_
_entity.id
_entity.type
_entity.pdbx_description
1 polymer ?
#
loop_
_entity_poly.entity_id
_entity_poly.type
_entity_poly.pdbx_seq_one_letter_code
_entity_poly.pdbx_strand_id
1 'polypeptide(L)'
;VAAINEELSGLTTKFGRNLLLSTKAFKIEVTDEAELVGLSDDFKSALKVDGEDKWVLTVDRSVYETFMTQSENRDLRAKMFDGYRLRASEGEFDNGPLAIKIAQLRAKRAELMGYKSHAHYQLETRMAKTPQGAEEFLLRVWEPGLERAKEERAAMQDMVGDEFQIAGHDWWHYSEKVRQDLYAFDDNALKPYFELGAVRDGAFDVASKLLGITIEPVEVDGWNPVVTAYDVKDAETGDHLGLFMVDMYARDSKRGGAWMSSFRDTSNVNGNNIRPIITNNLNLITPAEGEPTLMRFDEVETLFHEFGHGLHGLLTQIRYSTFSGVDGPRDYTEFPAQILEHWAGAPEVLSTYANHYETGEPIPLELIDKMNAAATFNQGFKTTEFIAASLLDLRWHMLTSEEAAEITDARAFEQQVLEEYGLIPEIEPRYRSQYFSHIFAGGYSAGYYAYLWSEILDADGFTAFRDTGDIYDPELSARLKKWVYESGGLREADELYRNFRGSDPTIEPLLKLRGFSEQQPSEG
;
A
#
# COMPACT_ATOMS: atom_id res chain seq x y z
N VAL A 1 13.79 17.52 25.78
CA VAL A 1 13.59 16.32 24.93
C VAL A 1 12.81 15.23 25.64
N ALA A 2 13.26 14.71 26.80
CA ALA A 2 12.53 13.62 27.51
C ALA A 2 11.05 13.92 27.78
N ALA A 3 10.72 15.08 28.37
CA ALA A 3 9.33 15.48 28.61
C ALA A 3 8.49 15.61 27.32
N ILE A 4 9.11 16.08 26.23
CA ILE A 4 8.45 16.15 24.92
C ILE A 4 8.09 14.74 24.40
N ASN A 5 9.02 13.79 24.55
CA ASN A 5 8.79 12.41 24.11
C ASN A 5 7.67 11.73 24.92
N GLU A 6 7.61 11.98 26.23
CA GLU A 6 6.53 11.48 27.10
C GLU A 6 5.17 12.04 26.67
N GLU A 7 5.08 13.36 26.45
CA GLU A 7 3.84 14.00 26.02
C GLU A 7 3.40 13.51 24.63
N LEU A 8 4.33 13.42 23.67
CA LEU A 8 4.06 12.89 22.33
C LEU A 8 3.46 11.49 22.38
N SER A 9 3.99 10.59 23.21
CA SER A 9 3.48 9.22 23.35
C SER A 9 2.02 9.17 23.79
N GLY A 10 1.64 10.04 24.74
CA GLY A 10 0.25 10.18 25.19
C GLY A 10 -0.66 10.74 24.09
N LEU A 11 -0.19 11.77 23.37
CA LEU A 11 -0.96 12.42 22.31
C LEU A 11 -1.18 11.51 21.10
N THR A 12 -0.17 10.77 20.65
CA THR A 12 -0.28 9.84 19.52
C THR A 12 -1.24 8.70 19.84
N THR A 13 -1.18 8.17 21.07
CA THR A 13 -2.13 7.15 21.57
C THR A 13 -3.57 7.69 21.57
N LYS A 14 -3.76 8.93 22.06
CA LYS A 14 -5.08 9.58 22.08
C LYS A 14 -5.61 9.83 20.66
N PHE A 15 -4.77 10.28 19.74
CA PHE A 15 -5.12 10.51 18.34
C PHE A 15 -5.68 9.23 17.70
N GLY A 16 -4.95 8.11 17.84
CA GLY A 16 -5.38 6.82 17.31
C GLY A 16 -6.69 6.33 17.93
N ARG A 17 -6.86 6.50 19.25
CA ARG A 17 -8.09 6.15 19.95
C ARG A 17 -9.29 6.99 19.49
N ASN A 18 -9.12 8.31 19.37
CA ASN A 18 -10.15 9.24 18.91
C ASN A 18 -10.61 8.89 17.50
N LEU A 19 -9.67 8.59 16.59
CA LEU A 19 -9.98 8.13 15.25
C LEU A 19 -10.82 6.84 15.27
N LEU A 20 -10.38 5.82 16.02
CA LEU A 20 -11.11 4.56 16.14
C LEU A 20 -12.55 4.76 16.63
N LEU A 21 -12.74 5.58 17.67
CA LEU A 21 -14.05 5.85 18.25
C LEU A 21 -14.93 6.67 17.29
N SER A 22 -14.38 7.68 16.63
CA SER A 22 -15.11 8.48 15.63
C SER A 22 -15.56 7.63 14.43
N THR A 23 -14.69 6.75 13.92
CA THR A 23 -15.04 5.82 12.84
C THR A 23 -16.20 4.91 13.24
N LYS A 24 -16.16 4.32 14.44
CA LYS A 24 -17.21 3.42 14.95
C LYS A 24 -18.54 4.12 15.26
N ALA A 25 -18.47 5.42 15.60
CA ALA A 25 -19.65 6.20 15.94
C ALA A 25 -20.48 6.59 14.70
N PHE A 26 -19.85 6.72 13.52
CA PHE A 26 -20.56 7.07 12.30
C PHE A 26 -21.39 5.90 11.77
N LYS A 27 -22.70 6.13 11.63
CA LYS A 27 -23.65 5.19 11.04
C LYS A 27 -24.74 5.96 10.32
N ILE A 28 -25.13 5.48 9.14
CA ILE A 28 -26.38 5.90 8.49
C ILE A 28 -27.32 4.70 8.53
N GLU A 29 -28.44 4.85 9.25
CA GLU A 29 -29.53 3.86 9.23
C GLU A 29 -30.44 4.17 8.04
N VAL A 30 -30.63 3.18 7.16
CA VAL A 30 -31.54 3.24 6.01
C VAL A 30 -32.71 2.31 6.30
N THR A 31 -33.93 2.83 6.20
CA THR A 31 -35.18 2.05 6.46
C THR A 31 -36.04 1.87 5.22
N ASP A 32 -35.81 2.66 4.18
CA ASP A 32 -36.43 2.48 2.87
C ASP A 32 -35.44 1.79 1.93
N GLU A 33 -35.78 0.58 1.46
CA GLU A 33 -34.95 -0.19 0.53
C GLU A 33 -34.74 0.55 -0.81
N ALA A 34 -35.67 1.44 -1.20
CA ALA A 34 -35.54 2.23 -2.41
C ALA A 34 -34.34 3.19 -2.38
N GLU A 35 -33.84 3.57 -1.19
CA GLU A 35 -32.63 4.38 -1.05
C GLU A 35 -31.34 3.60 -1.38
N LEU A 36 -31.39 2.27 -1.46
CA LEU A 36 -30.28 1.37 -1.75
C LEU A 36 -30.17 0.98 -3.23
N VAL A 37 -30.73 1.80 -4.12
CA VAL A 37 -30.68 1.60 -5.57
C VAL A 37 -29.24 1.49 -6.09
N GLY A 38 -29.01 0.56 -7.01
CA GLY A 38 -27.69 0.24 -7.57
C GLY A 38 -26.85 -0.75 -6.76
N LEU A 39 -27.18 -0.97 -5.48
CA LEU A 39 -26.45 -1.94 -4.65
C LEU A 39 -26.80 -3.38 -5.01
N SER A 40 -25.79 -4.23 -5.10
CA SER A 40 -25.96 -5.68 -5.26
C SER A 40 -26.72 -6.31 -4.08
N ASP A 41 -27.44 -7.41 -4.34
CA ASP A 41 -28.23 -8.11 -3.30
C ASP A 41 -27.36 -8.66 -2.17
N ASP A 42 -26.16 -9.15 -2.48
CA ASP A 42 -25.20 -9.61 -1.49
C ASP A 42 -24.74 -8.47 -0.57
N PHE A 43 -24.46 -7.30 -1.14
CA PHE A 43 -24.04 -6.14 -0.36
C PHE A 43 -25.20 -5.60 0.50
N LYS A 44 -26.42 -5.52 -0.04
CA LYS A 44 -27.62 -5.18 0.76
C LYS A 44 -27.81 -6.18 1.89
N SER A 45 -27.60 -7.47 1.66
CA SER A 45 -27.71 -8.51 2.69
C SER A 45 -26.66 -8.33 3.79
N ALA A 46 -25.42 -8.00 3.42
CA ALA A 46 -24.33 -7.75 4.37
C ALA A 46 -24.56 -6.51 5.26
N LEU A 47 -25.32 -5.53 4.79
CA LEU A 47 -25.66 -4.31 5.53
C LEU A 47 -26.91 -4.46 6.40
N LYS A 48 -27.71 -5.50 6.19
CA LYS A 48 -28.99 -5.73 6.88
C LYS A 48 -28.74 -6.03 8.36
N VAL A 49 -29.52 -5.42 9.24
CA VAL A 49 -29.49 -5.73 10.67
C VAL A 49 -30.40 -6.91 10.95
N ASP A 50 -29.85 -7.96 11.57
CA ASP A 50 -30.60 -9.18 11.88
C ASP A 50 -31.83 -8.89 12.75
N GLY A 51 -32.99 -9.39 12.33
CA GLY A 51 -34.27 -9.17 12.99
C GLY A 51 -34.86 -7.77 12.86
N GLU A 52 -34.29 -6.86 12.05
CA GLU A 52 -34.79 -5.50 11.84
C GLU A 52 -34.99 -5.16 10.36
N ASP A 53 -36.03 -4.39 10.02
CA ASP A 53 -36.25 -3.87 8.67
C ASP A 53 -35.39 -2.62 8.38
N LYS A 54 -34.07 -2.73 8.57
CA LYS A 54 -33.12 -1.65 8.31
C LYS A 54 -31.75 -2.13 7.86
N TRP A 55 -31.02 -1.24 7.21
CA TRP A 55 -29.63 -1.42 6.79
C TRP A 55 -28.75 -0.37 7.47
N VAL A 56 -27.52 -0.72 7.79
CA VAL A 56 -26.57 0.20 8.44
C VAL A 56 -25.34 0.37 7.58
N LEU A 57 -25.16 1.59 7.06
CA LEU A 57 -23.93 2.00 6.38
C LEU A 57 -22.92 2.54 7.40
N THR A 58 -21.69 2.04 7.34
CA THR A 58 -20.54 2.50 8.16
C THR A 58 -19.43 3.05 7.26
N VAL A 59 -18.47 3.75 7.85
CA VAL A 59 -17.27 4.24 7.14
C VAL A 59 -16.08 3.28 7.25
N ASP A 60 -16.35 2.02 7.58
CA ASP A 60 -15.36 0.96 7.41
C ASP A 60 -15.00 0.85 5.93
N ARG A 61 -13.71 0.66 5.63
CA ARG A 61 -13.17 0.87 4.28
C ARG A 61 -13.90 0.07 3.20
N SER A 62 -14.15 -1.22 3.44
CA SER A 62 -14.85 -2.09 2.49
C SER A 62 -16.30 -1.66 2.23
N VAL A 63 -17.02 -1.23 3.27
CA VAL A 63 -18.40 -0.72 3.15
C VAL A 63 -18.41 0.58 2.38
N TYR A 64 -17.52 1.52 2.74
CA TYR A 64 -17.41 2.81 2.08
C TYR A 64 -17.06 2.67 0.60
N GLU A 65 -15.97 1.97 0.26
CA GLU A 65 -15.53 1.81 -1.13
C GLU A 65 -16.61 1.12 -1.98
N THR A 66 -17.21 0.04 -1.48
CA THR A 66 -18.28 -0.67 -2.21
C THR A 66 -19.51 0.23 -2.42
N PHE A 67 -19.94 0.95 -1.39
CA PHE A 67 -21.09 1.84 -1.48
C PHE A 67 -20.86 3.01 -2.43
N MET A 68 -19.69 3.67 -2.35
CA MET A 68 -19.36 4.82 -3.20
C MET A 68 -19.25 4.44 -4.68
N THR A 69 -18.90 3.19 -4.98
CA THR A 69 -18.86 2.65 -6.34
C THR A 69 -20.26 2.24 -6.84
N GLN A 70 -21.01 1.43 -6.08
CA GLN A 70 -22.26 0.83 -6.56
C GLN A 70 -23.49 1.75 -6.47
N SER A 71 -23.58 2.59 -5.43
CA SER A 71 -24.81 3.30 -5.11
C SER A 71 -25.20 4.31 -6.18
N GLU A 72 -26.42 4.22 -6.72
CA GLU A 72 -26.98 5.24 -7.62
C GLU A 72 -27.54 6.45 -6.84
N ASN A 73 -27.76 6.31 -5.52
CA ASN A 73 -28.29 7.36 -4.67
C ASN A 73 -27.23 8.43 -4.33
N ARG A 74 -27.20 9.51 -5.11
CA ARG A 74 -26.22 10.60 -4.98
C ARG A 74 -26.24 11.31 -3.63
N ASP A 75 -27.42 11.54 -3.05
CA ASP A 75 -27.52 12.22 -1.75
C ASP A 75 -26.92 11.36 -0.63
N LEU A 76 -27.14 10.04 -0.70
CA LEU A 76 -26.57 9.10 0.25
C LEU A 76 -25.05 8.94 0.05
N ARG A 77 -24.55 8.99 -1.20
CA ARG A 77 -23.11 9.10 -1.47
C ARG A 77 -22.50 10.36 -0.86
N ALA A 78 -23.14 11.51 -0.96
CA ALA A 78 -22.66 12.75 -0.34
C ALA A 78 -22.56 12.63 1.19
N LYS A 79 -23.58 12.05 1.86
CA LYS A 79 -23.54 11.79 3.32
C LYS A 79 -22.42 10.82 3.71
N MET A 80 -22.22 9.75 2.94
CA MET A 80 -21.16 8.78 3.18
C MET A 80 -19.77 9.38 2.99
N PHE A 81 -19.60 10.18 1.93
CA PHE A 81 -18.36 10.92 1.64
C PHE A 81 -17.98 11.87 2.78
N ASP A 82 -18.94 12.67 3.26
CA ASP A 82 -18.73 13.54 4.42
C ASP A 82 -18.41 12.74 5.69
N GLY A 83 -19.13 11.66 5.94
CA GLY A 83 -18.85 10.74 7.04
C GLY A 83 -17.44 10.19 7.02
N TYR A 84 -16.91 9.87 5.84
CA TYR A 84 -15.58 9.33 5.67
C TYR A 84 -14.50 10.41 5.83
N ARG A 85 -14.61 11.53 5.11
CA ARG A 85 -13.56 12.57 5.08
C ARG A 85 -13.54 13.46 6.33
N LEU A 86 -14.65 13.53 7.09
CA LEU A 86 -14.76 14.37 8.31
C LEU A 86 -14.61 13.56 9.60
N ARG A 87 -14.07 12.34 9.54
CA ARG A 87 -13.74 11.59 10.77
C ARG A 87 -12.81 12.36 11.69
N ALA A 88 -13.05 12.22 12.98
CA ALA A 88 -12.26 12.80 14.06
C ALA A 88 -12.07 14.31 13.91
N SER A 89 -13.05 15.01 13.35
CA SER A 89 -12.92 16.43 13.00
C SER A 89 -13.82 17.37 13.81
N GLU A 90 -14.59 16.82 14.75
CA GLU A 90 -15.51 17.57 15.61
C GLU A 90 -15.75 16.86 16.95
N GLY A 91 -16.35 17.59 17.90
CA GLY A 91 -16.78 17.05 19.18
C GLY A 91 -15.63 16.56 20.07
N GLU A 92 -15.90 15.55 20.89
CA GLU A 92 -14.91 15.00 21.83
C GLU A 92 -13.79 14.19 21.17
N PHE A 93 -14.02 13.74 19.92
CA PHE A 93 -13.07 12.97 19.13
C PHE A 93 -12.26 13.85 18.15
N ASP A 94 -12.39 15.17 18.21
CA ASP A 94 -11.63 16.07 17.35
C ASP A 94 -10.11 15.91 17.56
N ASN A 95 -9.43 15.55 16.48
CA ASN A 95 -8.00 15.35 16.40
C ASN A 95 -7.25 16.58 15.89
N GLY A 96 -7.94 17.64 15.43
CA GLY A 96 -7.31 18.87 14.95
C GLY A 96 -6.37 19.49 15.99
N PRO A 97 -6.81 19.75 17.23
CA PRO A 97 -5.95 20.25 18.29
C PRO A 97 -4.79 19.30 18.65
N LEU A 98 -4.99 17.99 18.53
CA LEU A 98 -3.94 17.00 18.79
C LEU A 98 -2.87 17.03 17.68
N ALA A 99 -3.26 17.11 16.42
CA ALA A 99 -2.35 17.19 15.27
C ALA A 99 -1.44 18.41 15.39
N ILE A 100 -2.01 19.60 15.67
CA ILE A 100 -1.28 20.84 15.90
C ILE A 100 -0.26 20.66 17.03
N LYS A 101 -0.71 20.16 18.19
CA LYS A 101 0.17 19.99 19.35
C LYS A 101 1.31 19.01 19.07
N ILE A 102 1.03 17.90 18.37
CA ILE A 102 2.04 16.92 17.97
C ILE A 102 3.07 17.58 17.02
N ALA A 103 2.63 18.33 16.02
CA ALA A 103 3.51 19.04 15.09
C ALA A 103 4.41 20.06 15.81
N GLN A 104 3.85 20.88 16.71
CA GLN A 104 4.59 21.83 17.55
C GLN A 104 5.66 21.14 18.40
N LEU A 105 5.30 20.04 19.06
CA LEU A 105 6.24 19.28 19.89
C LEU A 105 7.35 18.63 19.06
N ARG A 106 7.03 18.11 17.88
CA ARG A 106 8.01 17.55 16.93
C ARG A 106 8.98 18.62 16.43
N ALA A 107 8.48 19.77 15.99
CA ALA A 107 9.31 20.90 15.57
C ALA A 107 10.24 21.37 16.70
N LYS A 108 9.70 21.52 17.92
CA LYS A 108 10.50 21.91 19.10
C LYS A 108 11.55 20.86 19.46
N ARG A 109 11.23 19.57 19.33
CA ARG A 109 12.18 18.49 19.57
C ARG A 109 13.32 18.54 18.56
N ALA A 110 13.02 18.72 17.28
CA ALA A 110 14.03 18.81 16.23
C ALA A 110 14.98 20.00 16.46
N GLU A 111 14.43 21.17 16.79
CA GLU A 111 15.21 22.37 17.14
C GLU A 111 16.17 22.10 18.31
N LEU A 112 15.68 21.48 19.39
CA LEU A 112 16.53 21.11 20.55
C LEU A 112 17.64 20.11 20.20
N MET A 113 17.44 19.33 19.14
CA MET A 113 18.42 18.37 18.62
C MET A 113 19.34 18.98 17.56
N GLY A 114 19.19 20.27 17.23
CA GLY A 114 20.03 20.99 16.27
C GLY A 114 19.55 20.92 14.81
N TYR A 115 18.35 20.42 14.56
CA TYR A 115 17.76 20.32 13.22
C TYR A 115 16.80 21.47 12.94
N LYS A 116 16.69 21.86 11.67
CA LYS A 116 15.79 22.94 11.23
C LYS A 116 14.31 22.59 11.42
N SER A 117 13.93 21.34 11.19
CA SER A 117 12.56 20.85 11.35
C SER A 117 12.54 19.35 11.66
N HIS A 118 11.37 18.80 12.00
CA HIS A 118 11.21 17.36 12.23
C HIS A 118 11.53 16.54 10.97
N ALA A 119 11.20 17.04 9.78
CA ALA A 119 11.55 16.38 8.53
C ALA A 119 13.08 16.31 8.32
N HIS A 120 13.84 17.37 8.61
CA HIS A 120 15.31 17.31 8.52
C HIS A 120 15.92 16.28 9.49
N TYR A 121 15.34 16.15 10.68
CA TYR A 121 15.74 15.12 11.64
C TYR A 121 15.43 13.71 11.13
N GLN A 122 14.24 13.49 10.58
CA GLN A 122 13.81 12.17 10.13
C GLN A 122 14.50 11.70 8.85
N LEU A 123 14.83 12.61 7.94
CA LEU A 123 15.36 12.27 6.61
C LEU A 123 16.89 12.09 6.58
N GLU A 124 17.61 12.45 7.65
CA GLU A 124 19.08 12.32 7.70
C GLU A 124 19.56 10.89 7.35
N THR A 125 18.84 9.88 7.83
CA THR A 125 19.17 8.45 7.62
C THR A 125 18.36 7.79 6.50
N ARG A 126 17.59 8.57 5.75
CA ARG A 126 16.70 8.08 4.68
C ARG A 126 17.30 8.32 3.30
N MET A 127 16.78 7.66 2.28
CA MET A 127 17.27 7.80 0.91
C MET A 127 17.07 9.21 0.36
N ALA A 128 15.96 9.87 0.70
CA ALA A 128 15.70 11.24 0.23
C ALA A 128 16.68 12.28 0.78
N LYS A 129 17.34 12.01 1.92
CA LYS A 129 18.30 12.85 2.67
C LYS A 129 17.80 14.21 3.16
N THR A 130 16.98 14.93 2.39
CA THR A 130 16.44 16.26 2.73
C THR A 130 14.96 16.35 2.38
N PRO A 131 14.16 17.15 3.12
CA PRO A 131 12.75 17.34 2.79
C PRO A 131 12.54 17.99 1.42
N GLN A 132 13.45 18.84 0.96
CA GLN A 132 13.39 19.42 -0.38
C GLN A 132 13.56 18.35 -1.47
N GLY A 133 14.49 17.41 -1.29
CA GLY A 133 14.66 16.30 -2.23
C GLY A 133 13.43 15.40 -2.28
N ALA A 134 12.78 15.13 -1.14
CA ALA A 134 11.52 14.38 -1.10
C ALA A 134 10.36 15.15 -1.76
N GLU A 135 10.28 16.46 -1.58
CA GLU A 135 9.25 17.31 -2.21
C GLU A 135 9.44 17.40 -3.72
N GLU A 136 10.65 17.71 -4.20
CA GLU A 136 10.99 17.75 -5.64
C GLU A 136 10.67 16.42 -6.32
N PHE A 137 10.98 15.32 -5.64
CA PHE A 137 10.63 13.98 -6.07
C PHE A 137 9.11 13.78 -6.22
N LEU A 138 8.32 14.15 -5.21
CA LEU A 138 6.87 14.01 -5.24
C LEU A 138 6.27 14.84 -6.39
N LEU A 139 6.81 16.03 -6.63
CA LEU A 139 6.32 16.94 -7.67
C LEU A 139 6.51 16.39 -9.09
N ARG A 140 7.57 15.61 -9.34
CA ARG A 140 7.79 14.95 -10.65
C ARG A 140 6.71 13.94 -11.01
N VAL A 141 6.03 13.35 -10.02
CA VAL A 141 4.90 12.42 -10.23
C VAL A 141 3.56 13.15 -10.07
N TRP A 142 3.51 14.17 -9.22
CA TRP A 142 2.34 15.02 -9.01
C TRP A 142 1.85 15.65 -10.30
N GLU A 143 2.73 16.30 -11.05
CA GLU A 143 2.37 17.06 -12.25
C GLU A 143 1.64 16.20 -13.30
N PRO A 144 2.20 15.08 -13.80
CA PRO A 144 1.49 14.26 -14.77
C PRO A 144 0.29 13.52 -14.15
N GLY A 145 0.36 13.15 -12.86
CA GLY A 145 -0.77 12.52 -12.17
C GLY A 145 -1.98 13.45 -12.06
N LEU A 146 -1.75 14.72 -11.76
CA LEU A 146 -2.79 15.75 -11.66
C LEU A 146 -3.38 16.08 -13.04
N GLU A 147 -2.57 16.12 -14.09
CA GLU A 147 -3.09 16.28 -15.46
C GLU A 147 -3.95 15.08 -15.87
N ARG A 148 -3.51 13.84 -15.62
CA ARG A 148 -4.35 12.66 -15.86
C ARG A 148 -5.63 12.67 -15.01
N ALA A 149 -5.57 13.13 -13.76
CA ALA A 149 -6.76 13.27 -12.93
C ALA A 149 -7.77 14.27 -13.54
N LYS A 150 -7.31 15.37 -14.13
CA LYS A 150 -8.19 16.33 -14.83
C LYS A 150 -8.84 15.72 -16.07
N GLU A 151 -8.11 14.87 -16.81
CA GLU A 151 -8.66 14.09 -17.94
C GLU A 151 -9.73 13.09 -17.47
N GLU A 152 -9.45 12.33 -16.40
CA GLU A 152 -10.39 11.39 -15.79
C GLU A 152 -11.66 12.11 -15.30
N ARG A 153 -11.50 13.27 -14.65
CA ARG A 153 -12.63 14.13 -14.27
C ARG A 153 -13.44 14.59 -15.47
N ALA A 154 -12.78 15.00 -16.55
CA ALA A 154 -13.46 15.43 -17.77
C ALA A 154 -14.27 14.29 -18.40
N ALA A 155 -13.72 13.08 -18.46
CA ALA A 155 -14.44 11.90 -18.96
C ALA A 155 -15.70 11.60 -18.15
N MET A 156 -15.64 11.69 -16.81
CA MET A 156 -16.83 11.54 -15.97
C MET A 156 -17.82 12.69 -16.15
N GLN A 157 -17.34 13.92 -16.32
CA GLN A 157 -18.20 15.09 -16.56
C GLN A 157 -18.93 14.97 -17.90
N ASP A 158 -18.31 14.42 -18.93
CA ASP A 158 -18.92 14.16 -20.23
C ASP A 158 -20.08 13.15 -20.14
N MET A 159 -20.01 12.17 -19.23
CA MET A 159 -21.10 11.21 -19.01
C MET A 159 -22.36 11.85 -18.40
N VAL A 160 -22.19 12.85 -17.55
CA VAL A 160 -23.31 13.51 -16.84
C VAL A 160 -23.77 14.80 -17.52
N GLY A 161 -22.98 15.34 -18.46
CA GLY A 161 -23.29 16.56 -19.20
C GLY A 161 -23.58 17.75 -18.27
N ASP A 162 -24.67 18.46 -18.53
CA ASP A 162 -25.09 19.65 -17.77
C ASP A 162 -26.02 19.32 -16.58
N GLU A 163 -26.28 18.03 -16.28
CA GLU A 163 -27.21 17.65 -15.20
C GLU A 163 -26.72 18.12 -13.83
N PHE A 164 -25.42 17.94 -13.56
CA PHE A 164 -24.73 18.47 -12.39
C PHE A 164 -23.20 18.47 -12.62
N GLN A 165 -22.48 19.19 -11.76
CA GLN A 165 -21.02 19.17 -11.75
C GLN A 165 -20.52 18.01 -10.88
N ILE A 166 -19.57 17.23 -11.38
CA ILE A 166 -18.92 16.17 -10.63
C ILE A 166 -18.29 16.75 -9.36
N ALA A 167 -18.53 16.10 -8.24
CA ALA A 167 -17.92 16.40 -6.94
C ALA A 167 -17.19 15.17 -6.40
N GLY A 168 -16.47 15.30 -5.28
CA GLY A 168 -15.70 14.17 -4.72
C GLY A 168 -16.55 12.93 -4.38
N HIS A 169 -17.81 13.10 -3.96
CA HIS A 169 -18.74 11.99 -3.71
C HIS A 169 -19.30 11.32 -4.97
N ASP A 170 -18.97 11.85 -6.15
CA ASP A 170 -19.36 11.28 -7.45
C ASP A 170 -18.22 10.49 -8.11
N TRP A 171 -16.96 10.73 -7.72
CA TRP A 171 -15.78 10.20 -8.43
C TRP A 171 -15.83 8.68 -8.63
N TRP A 172 -15.90 7.90 -7.55
CA TRP A 172 -15.85 6.43 -7.63
C TRP A 172 -17.03 5.82 -8.40
N HIS A 173 -18.21 6.42 -8.30
CA HIS A 173 -19.39 5.93 -9.01
C HIS A 173 -19.26 6.14 -10.52
N TYR A 174 -18.84 7.32 -10.94
CA TYR A 174 -18.72 7.63 -12.37
C TYR A 174 -17.43 7.09 -12.98
N SER A 175 -16.34 6.96 -12.22
CA SER A 175 -15.14 6.30 -12.71
C SER A 175 -15.42 4.83 -13.00
N GLU A 176 -16.21 4.13 -12.17
CA GLU A 176 -16.61 2.75 -12.47
C GLU A 176 -17.45 2.65 -13.74
N LYS A 177 -18.35 3.60 -14.00
CA LYS A 177 -19.11 3.64 -15.27
C LYS A 177 -18.19 3.86 -16.47
N VAL A 178 -17.24 4.79 -16.39
CA VAL A 178 -16.22 5.00 -17.42
C VAL A 178 -15.40 3.70 -17.63
N ARG A 179 -15.01 3.01 -16.55
CA ARG A 179 -14.26 1.75 -16.63
C ARG A 179 -15.06 0.67 -17.38
N GLN A 180 -16.34 0.52 -17.04
CA GLN A 180 -17.23 -0.46 -17.69
C GLN A 180 -17.39 -0.16 -19.19
N ASP A 181 -17.58 1.11 -19.56
CA ASP A 181 -17.71 1.54 -20.95
C ASP A 181 -16.43 1.32 -21.76
N LEU A 182 -15.25 1.55 -21.16
CA LEU A 182 -13.96 1.42 -21.85
C LEU A 182 -13.46 -0.02 -21.96
N TYR A 183 -13.63 -0.84 -20.91
CA TYR A 183 -12.96 -2.14 -20.82
C TYR A 183 -13.90 -3.34 -20.90
N ALA A 184 -15.20 -3.17 -20.64
CA ALA A 184 -16.19 -4.26 -20.59
C ALA A 184 -15.66 -5.53 -19.87
N PHE A 185 -14.93 -5.33 -18.78
CA PHE A 185 -14.18 -6.38 -18.08
C PHE A 185 -14.68 -6.54 -16.65
N ASP A 186 -15.06 -7.76 -16.31
CA ASP A 186 -15.37 -8.20 -14.96
C ASP A 186 -14.14 -8.89 -14.37
N ASP A 187 -13.51 -8.28 -13.37
CA ASP A 187 -12.35 -8.82 -12.68
C ASP A 187 -12.64 -10.19 -12.06
N ASN A 188 -13.91 -10.53 -11.78
CA ASN A 188 -14.28 -11.87 -11.31
C ASN A 188 -13.99 -12.98 -12.33
N ALA A 189 -13.89 -12.65 -13.62
CA ALA A 189 -13.52 -13.61 -14.66
C ALA A 189 -12.09 -14.15 -14.48
N LEU A 190 -11.22 -13.44 -13.76
CA LEU A 190 -9.86 -13.88 -13.45
C LEU A 190 -9.80 -14.86 -12.28
N LYS A 191 -10.73 -14.77 -11.32
CA LYS A 191 -10.67 -15.53 -10.06
C LYS A 191 -10.49 -17.04 -10.24
N PRO A 192 -11.15 -17.72 -11.20
CA PRO A 192 -10.97 -19.15 -11.41
C PRO A 192 -9.53 -19.57 -11.75
N TYR A 193 -8.68 -18.63 -12.19
CA TYR A 193 -7.29 -18.90 -12.58
C TYR A 193 -6.29 -18.69 -11.43
N PHE A 194 -6.73 -18.14 -10.29
CA PHE A 194 -5.85 -17.77 -9.18
C PHE A 194 -6.21 -18.53 -7.91
N GLU A 195 -5.98 -19.85 -7.94
CA GLU A 195 -6.10 -20.69 -6.75
C GLU A 195 -4.88 -20.49 -5.82
N LEU A 196 -5.12 -20.31 -4.52
CA LEU A 196 -4.09 -19.96 -3.52
C LEU A 196 -2.87 -20.88 -3.54
N GLY A 197 -3.05 -22.19 -3.62
CA GLY A 197 -1.96 -23.16 -3.69
C GLY A 197 -1.10 -22.95 -4.94
N ALA A 198 -1.71 -22.82 -6.11
CA ALA A 198 -1.02 -22.55 -7.36
C ALA A 198 -0.27 -21.20 -7.32
N VAL A 199 -0.91 -20.14 -6.84
CA VAL A 199 -0.30 -18.80 -6.70
C VAL A 199 0.91 -18.85 -5.76
N ARG A 200 0.78 -19.50 -4.59
CA ARG A 200 1.88 -19.71 -3.64
C ARG A 200 3.04 -20.43 -4.29
N ASP A 201 2.78 -21.53 -5.00
CA ASP A 201 3.81 -22.33 -5.64
C ASP A 201 4.51 -21.55 -6.76
N GLY A 202 3.77 -20.71 -7.50
CA GLY A 202 4.33 -19.75 -8.46
C GLY A 202 5.25 -18.72 -7.80
N ALA A 203 4.86 -18.15 -6.67
CA ALA A 203 5.70 -17.24 -5.90
C ALA A 203 6.99 -17.94 -5.41
N PHE A 204 6.87 -19.17 -4.93
CA PHE A 204 8.03 -19.97 -4.49
C PHE A 204 8.98 -20.29 -5.65
N ASP A 205 8.47 -20.67 -6.81
CA ASP A 205 9.26 -20.91 -8.01
C ASP A 205 10.03 -19.66 -8.47
N VAL A 206 9.39 -18.48 -8.45
CA VAL A 206 10.05 -17.19 -8.71
C VAL A 206 11.21 -16.97 -7.74
N ALA A 207 10.99 -17.14 -6.44
CA ALA A 207 12.03 -16.95 -5.43
C ALA A 207 13.17 -17.97 -5.57
N SER A 208 12.86 -19.23 -5.87
CA SER A 208 13.86 -20.27 -6.14
C SER A 208 14.75 -19.91 -7.33
N LYS A 209 14.17 -19.42 -8.43
CA LYS A 209 14.91 -19.00 -9.63
C LYS A 209 15.76 -17.75 -9.41
N LEU A 210 15.22 -16.74 -8.73
CA LEU A 210 15.91 -15.48 -8.48
C LEU A 210 16.99 -15.58 -7.41
N LEU A 211 16.74 -16.35 -6.34
CA LEU A 211 17.52 -16.27 -5.10
C LEU A 211 18.24 -17.60 -4.77
N GLY A 212 18.05 -18.64 -5.58
CA GLY A 212 18.73 -19.93 -5.41
C GLY A 212 18.40 -20.58 -4.07
N ILE A 213 17.11 -20.65 -3.73
CA ILE A 213 16.61 -21.25 -2.49
C ILE A 213 15.63 -22.39 -2.76
N THR A 214 15.45 -23.25 -1.76
CA THR A 214 14.40 -24.27 -1.71
C THR A 214 13.46 -23.98 -0.55
N ILE A 215 12.17 -24.24 -0.76
CA ILE A 215 11.11 -23.97 0.22
C ILE A 215 10.28 -25.25 0.31
N GLU A 216 10.42 -25.96 1.43
CA GLU A 216 9.83 -27.29 1.61
C GLU A 216 8.85 -27.28 2.78
N PRO A 217 7.66 -27.89 2.68
CA PRO A 217 6.72 -27.94 3.79
C PRO A 217 7.33 -28.67 5.00
N VAL A 218 7.07 -28.15 6.20
CA VAL A 218 7.52 -28.74 7.46
C VAL A 218 6.41 -28.66 8.51
N GLU A 219 6.29 -29.70 9.31
CA GLU A 219 5.31 -29.75 10.40
C GLU A 219 5.82 -28.97 11.62
N VAL A 220 5.13 -27.88 11.94
CA VAL A 220 5.39 -27.04 13.13
C VAL A 220 4.06 -26.58 13.71
N ASP A 221 3.92 -26.67 15.03
CA ASP A 221 2.73 -26.17 15.73
C ASP A 221 2.62 -24.63 15.57
N GLY A 222 1.63 -24.19 14.79
CA GLY A 222 1.26 -22.78 14.65
C GLY A 222 0.34 -22.28 15.77
N TRP A 223 0.06 -20.97 15.79
CA TRP A 223 -0.92 -20.37 16.71
C TRP A 223 -2.38 -20.61 16.30
N ASN A 224 -2.60 -21.11 15.08
CA ASN A 224 -3.91 -21.46 14.55
C ASN A 224 -3.78 -22.67 13.61
N PRO A 225 -4.78 -23.59 13.54
CA PRO A 225 -4.71 -24.77 12.68
C PRO A 225 -4.56 -24.51 11.18
N VAL A 226 -4.89 -23.31 10.70
CA VAL A 226 -4.74 -22.95 9.27
C VAL A 226 -3.32 -22.46 8.92
N VAL A 227 -2.45 -22.31 9.92
CA VAL A 227 -1.06 -21.87 9.70
C VAL A 227 -0.26 -23.03 9.11
N THR A 228 0.39 -22.78 7.97
CA THR A 228 1.33 -23.73 7.36
C THR A 228 2.75 -23.22 7.49
N ALA A 229 3.72 -24.13 7.53
CA ALA A 229 5.13 -23.80 7.75
C ALA A 229 6.01 -24.46 6.69
N TYR A 230 7.12 -23.78 6.36
CA TYR A 230 8.08 -24.18 5.34
C TYR A 230 9.51 -23.98 5.86
N ASP A 231 10.35 -24.99 5.65
CA ASP A 231 11.79 -24.92 5.86
C ASP A 231 12.44 -24.32 4.60
N VAL A 232 13.17 -23.22 4.77
CA VAL A 232 13.84 -22.52 3.68
C VAL A 232 15.33 -22.81 3.75
N LYS A 233 15.91 -23.28 2.63
CA LYS A 233 17.34 -23.64 2.55
C LYS A 233 18.00 -23.02 1.33
N ASP A 234 19.30 -22.79 1.42
CA ASP A 234 20.11 -22.47 0.25
C ASP A 234 20.16 -23.70 -0.68
N ALA A 235 19.89 -23.50 -1.97
CA ALA A 235 19.76 -24.61 -2.91
C ALA A 235 21.10 -25.26 -3.26
N GLU A 236 22.21 -24.52 -3.16
CA GLU A 236 23.55 -25.04 -3.48
C GLU A 236 24.16 -25.76 -2.27
N THR A 237 24.09 -25.14 -1.09
CA THR A 237 24.75 -25.69 0.11
C THR A 237 23.85 -26.63 0.92
N GLY A 238 22.53 -26.49 0.78
CA GLY A 238 21.54 -27.17 1.62
C GLY A 238 21.43 -26.57 3.03
N ASP A 239 22.08 -25.44 3.31
CA ASP A 239 22.06 -24.81 4.62
C ASP A 239 20.68 -24.25 4.96
N HIS A 240 20.24 -24.48 6.20
CA HIS A 240 19.02 -23.88 6.72
C HIS A 240 19.15 -22.35 6.77
N LEU A 241 18.22 -21.65 6.13
CA LEU A 241 18.14 -20.20 6.07
C LEU A 241 17.09 -19.64 7.02
N GLY A 242 15.99 -20.35 7.27
CA GLY A 242 14.98 -19.92 8.24
C GLY A 242 13.68 -20.72 8.16
N LEU A 243 12.78 -20.44 9.10
CA LEU A 243 11.42 -21.00 9.11
C LEU A 243 10.45 -19.94 8.59
N PHE A 244 9.68 -20.28 7.57
CA PHE A 244 8.65 -19.43 6.99
C PHE A 244 7.26 -19.98 7.33
N MET A 245 6.40 -19.17 7.96
CA MET A 245 5.05 -19.56 8.33
C MET A 245 4.04 -18.64 7.65
N VAL A 246 2.90 -19.18 7.23
CA VAL A 246 1.88 -18.38 6.55
C VAL A 246 0.50 -18.59 7.14
N ASP A 247 -0.21 -17.49 7.34
CA ASP A 247 -1.57 -17.42 7.87
C ASP A 247 -2.43 -16.62 6.89
N MET A 248 -3.18 -17.31 6.03
CA MET A 248 -3.80 -16.67 4.86
C MET A 248 -5.22 -16.13 5.08
N TYR A 249 -5.91 -16.56 6.14
CA TYR A 249 -7.35 -16.37 6.27
C TYR A 249 -7.76 -15.32 7.31
N ALA A 250 -8.79 -14.55 6.97
CA ALA A 250 -9.46 -13.63 7.86
C ALA A 250 -10.24 -14.36 8.96
N ARG A 251 -10.30 -13.75 10.15
CA ARG A 251 -11.08 -14.22 11.30
C ARG A 251 -11.19 -13.13 12.37
N ASP A 252 -12.18 -13.22 13.24
CA ASP A 252 -12.47 -12.22 14.29
C ASP A 252 -11.28 -11.87 15.18
N SER A 253 -10.41 -12.84 15.45
CA SER A 253 -9.24 -12.65 16.31
C SER A 253 -8.02 -12.04 15.60
N LYS A 254 -8.11 -11.79 14.28
CA LYS A 254 -7.01 -11.31 13.45
C LYS A 254 -7.33 -9.91 12.93
N ARG A 255 -6.35 -9.00 13.03
CA ARG A 255 -6.48 -7.65 12.46
C ARG A 255 -6.56 -7.73 10.92
N GLY A 256 -7.27 -6.79 10.30
CA GLY A 256 -7.34 -6.68 8.83
C GLY A 256 -6.03 -6.24 8.18
N GLY A 257 -5.99 -6.27 6.83
CA GLY A 257 -4.82 -5.94 6.02
C GLY A 257 -3.94 -7.15 5.69
N ALA A 258 -2.71 -6.92 5.25
CA ALA A 258 -1.68 -7.93 5.11
C ALA A 258 -0.40 -7.43 5.79
N TRP A 259 0.43 -8.35 6.29
CA TRP A 259 1.73 -8.00 6.88
C TRP A 259 2.69 -9.19 7.05
N MET A 260 3.97 -8.85 7.09
CA MET A 260 5.06 -9.68 7.57
C MET A 260 5.33 -9.45 9.06
N SER A 261 5.72 -10.49 9.79
CA SER A 261 6.26 -10.35 11.15
C SER A 261 7.36 -11.36 11.42
N SER A 262 8.27 -10.99 12.33
CA SER A 262 9.33 -11.85 12.83
C SER A 262 9.03 -12.28 14.27
N PHE A 263 9.07 -13.59 14.55
CA PHE A 263 9.14 -14.10 15.92
C PHE A 263 10.57 -14.11 16.47
N ARG A 264 11.54 -14.24 15.57
CA ARG A 264 12.96 -14.23 15.87
C ARG A 264 13.71 -13.72 14.66
N ASP A 265 14.56 -12.71 14.88
CA ASP A 265 15.41 -12.13 13.84
C ASP A 265 16.70 -12.93 13.64
N THR A 266 17.36 -12.70 12.50
CA THR A 266 18.69 -13.27 12.25
C THR A 266 19.76 -12.56 13.09
N SER A 267 20.78 -13.30 13.49
CA SER A 267 21.92 -12.76 14.23
C SER A 267 23.11 -13.69 14.10
N ASN A 268 24.31 -13.12 14.04
CA ASN A 268 25.55 -13.89 14.03
C ASN A 268 26.58 -13.30 15.01
N VAL A 269 26.09 -12.79 16.15
CA VAL A 269 26.96 -12.31 17.23
C VAL A 269 27.80 -13.48 17.75
N ASN A 270 29.13 -13.31 17.73
CA ASN A 270 30.11 -14.29 18.21
C ASN A 270 30.08 -15.65 17.48
N GLY A 271 29.61 -15.70 16.23
CA GLY A 271 29.52 -16.95 15.46
C GLY A 271 28.28 -17.79 15.81
N ASN A 272 27.39 -17.28 16.67
CA ASN A 272 26.12 -17.92 16.96
C ASN A 272 25.12 -17.57 15.85
N ASN A 273 25.16 -18.33 14.76
CA ASN A 273 24.30 -18.13 13.59
C ASN A 273 22.84 -18.51 13.90
N ILE A 274 22.08 -17.54 14.40
CA ILE A 274 20.65 -17.65 14.69
C ILE A 274 19.88 -17.38 13.40
N ARG A 275 19.08 -18.36 12.96
CA ARG A 275 18.19 -18.22 11.79
C ARG A 275 16.81 -17.68 12.16
N PRO A 276 16.20 -16.85 11.29
CA PRO A 276 14.95 -16.18 11.58
C PRO A 276 13.74 -17.12 11.56
N ILE A 277 12.66 -16.68 12.21
CA ILE A 277 11.32 -17.29 12.13
C ILE A 277 10.38 -16.19 11.66
N ILE A 278 9.95 -16.29 10.41
CA ILE A 278 9.21 -15.25 9.70
C ILE A 278 7.79 -15.72 9.43
N THR A 279 6.85 -14.78 9.47
CA THR A 279 5.44 -15.02 9.18
C THR A 279 4.94 -14.05 8.11
N ASN A 280 4.14 -14.53 7.15
CA ASN A 280 3.25 -13.68 6.36
C ASN A 280 1.80 -13.93 6.71
N ASN A 281 1.02 -12.85 6.72
CA ASN A 281 -0.36 -12.85 7.15
C ASN A 281 -1.22 -12.13 6.11
N LEU A 282 -2.20 -12.82 5.53
CA LEU A 282 -3.22 -12.25 4.65
C LEU A 282 -4.61 -12.36 5.30
N ASN A 283 -5.61 -11.72 4.72
CA ASN A 283 -7.00 -11.78 5.19
C ASN A 283 -7.95 -12.26 4.08
N LEU A 284 -7.60 -13.38 3.43
CA LEU A 284 -8.47 -14.03 2.45
C LEU A 284 -9.74 -14.57 3.12
N ILE A 285 -10.82 -14.60 2.36
CA ILE A 285 -12.07 -15.24 2.80
C ILE A 285 -11.82 -16.74 2.89
N THR A 286 -12.21 -17.35 4.02
CA THR A 286 -12.16 -18.81 4.16
C THR A 286 -13.18 -19.44 3.21
N PRO A 287 -12.77 -20.36 2.32
CA PRO A 287 -13.71 -21.02 1.42
C PRO A 287 -14.63 -21.97 2.22
N ALA A 288 -15.73 -22.39 1.58
CA ALA A 288 -16.54 -23.48 2.12
C ALA A 288 -15.71 -24.78 2.18
N GLU A 289 -16.10 -25.70 3.07
CA GLU A 289 -15.39 -26.98 3.21
C GLU A 289 -15.35 -27.74 1.87
N GLY A 290 -14.14 -28.05 1.40
CA GLY A 290 -13.91 -28.76 0.13
C GLY A 290 -13.79 -27.85 -1.12
N GLU A 291 -14.07 -26.55 -0.99
CA GLU A 291 -13.94 -25.58 -2.08
C GLU A 291 -12.53 -24.95 -2.10
N PRO A 292 -12.02 -24.56 -3.28
CA PRO A 292 -10.73 -23.89 -3.41
C PRO A 292 -10.76 -22.45 -2.91
N THR A 293 -9.62 -21.94 -2.48
CA THR A 293 -9.45 -20.51 -2.20
C THR A 293 -9.08 -19.79 -3.49
N LEU A 294 -10.08 -19.16 -4.13
CA LEU A 294 -9.89 -18.38 -5.35
C LEU A 294 -9.65 -16.90 -5.03
N MET A 295 -8.58 -16.35 -5.57
CA MET A 295 -8.09 -15.01 -5.29
C MET A 295 -8.44 -14.04 -6.41
N ARG A 296 -8.69 -12.78 -6.06
CA ARG A 296 -8.60 -11.67 -7.02
C ARG A 296 -7.12 -11.35 -7.31
N PHE A 297 -6.86 -10.66 -8.40
CA PHE A 297 -5.47 -10.35 -8.78
C PHE A 297 -4.77 -9.41 -7.76
N ASP A 298 -5.49 -8.47 -7.15
CA ASP A 298 -4.95 -7.63 -6.07
C ASP A 298 -4.53 -8.45 -4.83
N GLU A 299 -5.25 -9.52 -4.53
CA GLU A 299 -4.89 -10.50 -3.50
C GLU A 299 -3.66 -11.32 -3.89
N VAL A 300 -3.47 -11.60 -5.18
CA VAL A 300 -2.25 -12.24 -5.73
C VAL A 300 -1.05 -11.33 -5.57
N GLU A 301 -1.16 -10.06 -5.99
CA GLU A 301 -0.12 -9.04 -5.77
C GLU A 301 0.21 -8.91 -4.29
N THR A 302 -0.80 -8.89 -3.41
CA THR A 302 -0.61 -8.85 -1.95
C THR A 302 0.18 -10.05 -1.44
N LEU A 303 -0.05 -11.26 -1.97
CA LEU A 303 0.72 -12.45 -1.59
C LEU A 303 2.20 -12.29 -1.97
N PHE A 304 2.48 -11.83 -3.19
CA PHE A 304 3.85 -11.58 -3.66
C PHE A 304 4.53 -10.47 -2.86
N HIS A 305 3.83 -9.37 -2.58
CA HIS A 305 4.32 -8.28 -1.73
C HIS A 305 4.78 -8.80 -0.37
N GLU A 306 3.88 -9.49 0.34
CA GLU A 306 4.19 -10.00 1.68
C GLU A 306 5.32 -11.03 1.62
N PHE A 307 5.33 -11.88 0.59
CA PHE A 307 6.40 -12.85 0.42
C PHE A 307 7.76 -12.20 0.15
N GLY A 308 7.82 -11.06 -0.54
CA GLY A 308 9.05 -10.29 -0.69
C GLY A 308 9.58 -9.73 0.65
N HIS A 309 8.71 -9.23 1.53
CA HIS A 309 9.08 -8.94 2.93
C HIS A 309 9.56 -10.20 3.66
N GLY A 310 8.87 -11.32 3.44
CA GLY A 310 9.21 -12.63 4.00
C GLY A 310 10.63 -13.05 3.63
N LEU A 311 10.96 -13.01 2.35
CA LEU A 311 12.28 -13.30 1.78
C LEU A 311 13.35 -12.36 2.33
N HIS A 312 13.05 -11.07 2.45
CA HIS A 312 14.00 -10.12 3.03
C HIS A 312 14.36 -10.49 4.48
N GLY A 313 13.38 -10.86 5.29
CA GLY A 313 13.60 -11.40 6.64
C GLY A 313 14.37 -12.72 6.64
N LEU A 314 13.99 -13.68 5.80
CA LEU A 314 14.54 -15.03 5.76
C LEU A 314 16.01 -15.08 5.30
N LEU A 315 16.37 -14.26 4.31
CA LEU A 315 17.65 -14.35 3.63
C LEU A 315 18.73 -13.46 4.23
N THR A 316 18.38 -12.52 5.12
CA THR A 316 19.34 -11.58 5.70
C THR A 316 20.51 -12.30 6.39
N GLN A 317 21.73 -11.90 6.03
CA GLN A 317 22.99 -12.41 6.58
C GLN A 317 23.69 -11.30 7.37
N ILE A 318 23.33 -11.15 8.65
CA ILE A 318 23.81 -10.03 9.47
C ILE A 318 24.37 -10.45 10.81
N ARG A 319 25.29 -9.63 11.33
CA ARG A 319 25.88 -9.84 12.66
C ARG A 319 24.95 -9.40 13.78
N TYR A 320 24.34 -8.22 13.67
CA TYR A 320 23.53 -7.62 14.74
C TYR A 320 22.06 -7.58 14.31
N SER A 321 21.18 -8.13 15.13
CA SER A 321 19.74 -8.26 14.81
C SER A 321 19.04 -6.93 14.59
N THR A 322 19.54 -5.83 15.15
CA THR A 322 18.99 -4.47 14.98
C THR A 322 18.91 -4.01 13.52
N PHE A 323 19.63 -4.67 12.61
CA PHE A 323 19.64 -4.35 11.19
C PHE A 323 19.08 -5.50 10.33
N SER A 324 18.38 -6.45 10.96
CA SER A 324 17.88 -7.67 10.31
C SER A 324 16.64 -7.39 9.47
N GLY A 325 16.57 -7.94 8.26
CA GLY A 325 15.39 -7.88 7.41
C GLY A 325 14.87 -6.45 7.21
N VAL A 326 13.61 -6.25 7.58
CA VAL A 326 12.86 -5.01 7.34
C VAL A 326 13.23 -3.83 8.26
N ASP A 327 14.16 -4.01 9.22
CA ASP A 327 14.60 -2.98 10.18
C ASP A 327 15.54 -1.90 9.58
N GLY A 328 15.33 -1.53 8.31
CA GLY A 328 16.07 -0.51 7.57
C GLY A 328 15.35 0.85 7.41
N PRO A 329 15.90 1.77 6.59
CA PRO A 329 15.24 3.02 6.24
C PRO A 329 13.85 2.79 5.63
N ARG A 330 12.85 3.53 6.11
CA ARG A 330 11.44 3.35 5.71
C ARG A 330 11.22 3.53 4.21
N ASP A 331 12.01 4.37 3.54
CA ASP A 331 11.95 4.61 2.10
C ASP A 331 12.76 3.60 1.26
N TYR A 332 13.17 2.50 1.89
CA TYR A 332 13.74 1.32 1.24
C TYR A 332 13.05 0.02 1.67
N THR A 333 12.46 -0.03 2.87
CA THR A 333 11.86 -1.26 3.43
C THR A 333 10.82 -1.90 2.50
N GLU A 334 10.06 -1.13 1.73
CA GLU A 334 9.02 -1.66 0.83
C GLU A 334 9.59 -2.17 -0.50
N PHE A 335 10.79 -1.72 -0.91
CA PHE A 335 11.37 -2.10 -2.20
C PHE A 335 11.52 -3.63 -2.41
N PRO A 336 12.05 -4.41 -1.45
CA PRO A 336 12.16 -5.87 -1.60
C PRO A 336 10.80 -6.57 -1.75
N ALA A 337 9.74 -6.00 -1.16
CA ALA A 337 8.38 -6.49 -1.30
C ALA A 337 7.80 -6.14 -2.66
N GLN A 338 7.83 -4.85 -3.01
CA GLN A 338 7.19 -4.35 -4.22
C GLN A 338 7.87 -4.79 -5.50
N ILE A 339 9.20 -4.97 -5.49
CA ILE A 339 9.88 -5.52 -6.68
C ILE A 339 9.32 -6.88 -7.03
N LEU A 340 9.00 -7.73 -6.06
CA LEU A 340 8.49 -9.09 -6.31
C LEU A 340 7.09 -9.09 -6.94
N GLU A 341 6.27 -8.06 -6.69
CA GLU A 341 4.92 -7.91 -7.28
C GLU A 341 4.97 -7.88 -8.82
N HIS A 342 6.03 -7.32 -9.41
CA HIS A 342 6.17 -7.26 -10.87
C HIS A 342 6.25 -8.64 -11.53
N TRP A 343 6.77 -9.65 -10.80
CA TRP A 343 6.75 -11.03 -11.29
C TRP A 343 5.35 -11.64 -11.21
N ALA A 344 4.47 -11.19 -10.32
CA ALA A 344 3.11 -11.73 -10.22
C ALA A 344 2.34 -11.52 -11.53
N GLY A 345 2.43 -10.32 -12.12
CA GLY A 345 1.78 -9.98 -13.38
C GLY A 345 2.60 -10.24 -14.66
N ALA A 346 3.85 -10.69 -14.53
CA ALA A 346 4.70 -10.97 -15.69
C ALA A 346 4.11 -12.12 -16.52
N PRO A 347 3.89 -11.97 -17.84
CA PRO A 347 3.28 -13.02 -18.67
C PRO A 347 3.99 -14.37 -18.58
N GLU A 348 5.32 -14.35 -18.46
CA GLU A 348 6.16 -15.54 -18.31
C GLU A 348 5.85 -16.30 -17.02
N VAL A 349 5.52 -15.58 -15.94
CA VAL A 349 5.22 -16.15 -14.63
C VAL A 349 3.74 -16.50 -14.50
N LEU A 350 2.83 -15.65 -14.99
CA LEU A 350 1.40 -15.96 -15.05
C LEU A 350 1.16 -17.32 -15.73
N SER A 351 1.91 -17.61 -16.80
CA SER A 351 1.81 -18.88 -17.52
C SER A 351 2.15 -20.13 -16.67
N THR A 352 2.82 -19.97 -15.53
CA THR A 352 3.22 -21.08 -14.66
C THR A 352 2.17 -21.44 -13.62
N TYR A 353 1.37 -20.47 -13.14
CA TYR A 353 0.43 -20.68 -12.05
C TYR A 353 -1.03 -20.30 -12.38
N ALA A 354 -1.28 -19.45 -13.38
CA ALA A 354 -2.60 -18.96 -13.72
C ALA A 354 -3.37 -19.97 -14.59
N ASN A 355 -3.75 -21.10 -13.99
CA ASN A 355 -4.54 -22.15 -14.62
C ASN A 355 -5.92 -22.26 -13.95
N HIS A 356 -6.96 -22.50 -14.74
CA HIS A 356 -8.30 -22.64 -14.24
C HIS A 356 -8.39 -23.81 -13.26
N TYR A 357 -8.89 -23.58 -12.04
CA TYR A 357 -8.84 -24.57 -10.96
C TYR A 357 -9.56 -25.90 -11.29
N GLU A 358 -10.66 -25.86 -12.06
CA GLU A 358 -11.36 -27.08 -12.48
C GLU A 358 -10.78 -27.76 -13.73
N THR A 359 -10.47 -26.99 -14.79
CA THR A 359 -10.14 -27.54 -16.10
C THR A 359 -8.64 -27.71 -16.31
N GLY A 360 -7.81 -27.01 -15.53
CA GLY A 360 -6.37 -26.92 -15.70
C GLY A 360 -5.94 -26.12 -16.94
N GLU A 361 -6.86 -25.49 -17.66
CA GLU A 361 -6.54 -24.68 -18.83
C GLU A 361 -5.87 -23.36 -18.43
N PRO A 362 -4.83 -22.90 -19.15
CA PRO A 362 -4.16 -21.64 -18.84
C PRO A 362 -5.10 -20.45 -19.04
N ILE A 363 -4.83 -19.37 -18.32
CA ILE A 363 -5.55 -18.11 -18.47
C ILE A 363 -5.52 -17.63 -19.94
N PRO A 364 -6.67 -17.31 -20.54
CA PRO A 364 -6.71 -16.76 -21.89
C PRO A 364 -5.93 -15.45 -21.99
N LEU A 365 -5.13 -15.31 -23.05
CA LEU A 365 -4.38 -14.08 -23.33
C LEU A 365 -5.28 -12.84 -23.37
N GLU A 366 -6.51 -12.98 -23.86
CA GLU A 366 -7.48 -11.87 -23.88
C GLU A 366 -7.81 -11.33 -22.48
N LEU A 367 -7.86 -12.20 -21.45
CA LEU A 367 -8.10 -11.75 -20.07
C LEU A 367 -6.86 -11.05 -19.50
N ILE A 368 -5.66 -11.51 -19.84
CA ILE A 368 -4.41 -10.84 -19.47
C ILE A 368 -4.33 -9.46 -20.12
N ASP A 369 -4.66 -9.35 -21.41
CA ASP A 369 -4.64 -8.08 -22.14
C ASP A 369 -5.63 -7.07 -21.54
N LYS A 370 -6.84 -7.53 -21.17
CA LYS A 370 -7.84 -6.71 -20.49
C LYS A 370 -7.39 -6.26 -19.10
N MET A 371 -6.82 -7.17 -18.31
CA MET A 371 -6.24 -6.86 -17.00
C MET A 371 -5.14 -5.79 -17.13
N ASN A 372 -4.22 -5.96 -18.08
CA ASN A 372 -3.15 -5.01 -18.34
C ASN A 372 -3.66 -3.66 -18.84
N ALA A 373 -4.68 -3.65 -19.70
CA ALA A 373 -5.30 -2.42 -20.20
C ALA A 373 -5.98 -1.62 -19.07
N ALA A 374 -6.58 -2.33 -18.10
CA ALA A 374 -7.23 -1.72 -16.93
C ALA A 374 -6.24 -1.29 -15.83
N ALA A 375 -4.99 -1.77 -15.82
CA ALA A 375 -4.02 -1.46 -14.76
C ALA A 375 -3.70 0.04 -14.61
N THR A 376 -3.78 0.79 -15.72
CA THR A 376 -3.56 2.25 -15.75
C THR A 376 -4.83 3.06 -15.49
N PHE A 377 -5.98 2.40 -15.35
CA PHE A 377 -7.25 3.07 -15.12
C PHE A 377 -7.29 3.77 -13.76
N ASN A 378 -7.79 5.00 -13.75
CA ASN A 378 -7.96 5.85 -12.57
C ASN A 378 -6.62 6.15 -11.84
N GLN A 379 -5.48 5.98 -12.51
CA GLN A 379 -4.16 6.27 -11.94
C GLN A 379 -3.94 7.75 -11.67
N GLY A 380 -4.60 8.64 -12.43
CA GLY A 380 -4.58 10.08 -12.15
C GLY A 380 -5.11 10.37 -10.75
N PHE A 381 -6.32 9.90 -10.44
CA PHE A 381 -6.90 9.97 -9.11
C PHE A 381 -6.01 9.33 -8.05
N LYS A 382 -5.70 8.03 -8.20
CA LYS A 382 -4.97 7.24 -7.19
C LYS A 382 -3.60 7.84 -6.86
N THR A 383 -2.91 8.38 -7.87
CA THR A 383 -1.64 9.08 -7.71
C THR A 383 -1.84 10.41 -7.00
N THR A 384 -2.80 11.22 -7.45
CA THR A 384 -3.03 12.57 -6.94
C THR A 384 -3.43 12.55 -5.47
N GLU A 385 -4.41 11.74 -5.05
CA GLU A 385 -4.80 11.70 -3.63
C GLU A 385 -3.66 11.24 -2.71
N PHE A 386 -2.80 10.34 -3.19
CA PHE A 386 -1.67 9.82 -2.43
C PHE A 386 -0.57 10.86 -2.26
N ILE A 387 -0.20 11.53 -3.36
CA ILE A 387 0.84 12.55 -3.33
C ILE A 387 0.36 13.79 -2.57
N ALA A 388 -0.91 14.16 -2.67
CA ALA A 388 -1.51 15.23 -1.87
C ALA A 388 -1.32 14.95 -0.36
N ALA A 389 -1.59 13.73 0.09
CA ALA A 389 -1.34 13.32 1.48
C ALA A 389 0.17 13.34 1.82
N SER A 390 1.04 12.92 0.90
CA SER A 390 2.49 12.91 1.12
C SER A 390 3.09 14.32 1.23
N LEU A 391 2.62 15.25 0.39
CA LEU A 391 2.99 16.67 0.44
C LEU A 391 2.47 17.31 1.73
N LEU A 392 1.22 17.01 2.13
CA LEU A 392 0.66 17.48 3.40
C LEU A 392 1.48 16.99 4.61
N ASP A 393 1.92 15.73 4.63
CA ASP A 393 2.83 15.19 5.65
C ASP A 393 4.16 15.96 5.70
N LEU A 394 4.82 16.14 4.55
CA LEU A 394 6.07 16.91 4.50
C LEU A 394 5.87 18.33 5.02
N ARG A 395 4.81 19.03 4.59
CA ARG A 395 4.55 20.41 5.00
C ARG A 395 4.29 20.54 6.50
N TRP A 396 3.53 19.65 7.12
CA TRP A 396 3.38 19.61 8.59
C TRP A 396 4.72 19.48 9.32
N HIS A 397 5.66 18.70 8.77
CA HIS A 397 6.93 18.39 9.43
C HIS A 397 8.11 19.24 8.96
N MET A 398 7.92 20.09 7.97
CA MET A 398 8.87 21.11 7.54
C MET A 398 8.77 22.40 8.35
N LEU A 399 7.67 22.60 9.07
CA LEU A 399 7.50 23.73 9.99
C LEU A 399 8.67 23.80 10.99
N THR A 400 9.23 25.00 11.12
CA THR A 400 10.10 25.37 12.22
C THR A 400 9.29 25.46 13.53
N SER A 401 10.00 25.55 14.66
CA SER A 401 9.37 25.72 15.98
C SER A 401 8.49 26.98 16.06
N GLU A 402 8.90 28.06 15.37
CA GLU A 402 8.18 29.33 15.28
C GLU A 402 6.94 29.20 14.39
N GLU A 403 7.08 28.69 13.16
CA GLU A 403 5.94 28.51 12.24
C GLU A 403 4.88 27.56 12.83
N ALA A 404 5.30 26.46 13.47
CA ALA A 404 4.38 25.54 14.10
C ALA A 404 3.60 26.18 15.27
N ALA A 405 4.18 27.16 15.96
CA ALA A 405 3.52 27.85 17.06
C ALA A 405 2.36 28.75 16.59
N GLU A 406 2.40 29.22 15.35
CA GLU A 406 1.36 30.07 14.74
C GLU A 406 0.16 29.27 14.21
N ILE A 407 0.31 27.94 14.04
CA ILE A 407 -0.80 27.10 13.58
C ILE A 407 -1.85 26.96 14.68
N THR A 408 -3.07 27.43 14.39
CA THR A 408 -4.22 27.40 15.30
C THR A 408 -5.40 26.60 14.77
N ASP A 409 -5.43 26.31 13.46
CA ASP A 409 -6.47 25.51 12.80
C ASP A 409 -5.83 24.54 11.81
N ALA A 410 -5.99 23.24 12.08
CA ALA A 410 -5.44 22.17 11.26
C ALA A 410 -6.11 22.08 9.88
N ARG A 411 -7.41 22.37 9.76
CA ARG A 411 -8.13 22.34 8.48
C ARG A 411 -7.71 23.50 7.60
N ALA A 412 -7.58 24.69 8.18
CA ALA A 412 -7.13 25.86 7.44
C ALA A 412 -5.70 25.67 6.91
N PHE A 413 -4.79 25.13 7.73
CA PHE A 413 -3.44 24.78 7.30
C PHE A 413 -3.44 23.75 6.16
N GLU A 414 -4.19 22.66 6.31
CA GLU A 414 -4.33 21.64 5.27
C GLU A 414 -4.87 22.21 3.96
N GLN A 415 -5.95 22.97 4.01
CA GLN A 415 -6.56 23.59 2.85
C GLN A 415 -5.56 24.50 2.13
N GLN A 416 -4.87 25.38 2.87
CA GLN A 416 -3.86 26.26 2.31
C GLN A 416 -2.76 25.46 1.58
N VAL A 417 -2.23 24.41 2.22
CA VAL A 417 -1.17 23.58 1.64
C VAL A 417 -1.63 22.92 0.34
N LEU A 418 -2.83 22.35 0.30
CA LEU A 418 -3.33 21.65 -0.88
C LEU A 418 -3.69 22.61 -2.02
N GLU A 419 -4.19 23.80 -1.70
CA GLU A 419 -4.42 24.87 -2.67
C GLU A 419 -3.10 25.37 -3.29
N GLU A 420 -2.02 25.49 -2.49
CA GLU A 420 -0.68 25.86 -2.98
C GLU A 420 -0.14 24.88 -4.03
N TYR A 421 -0.44 23.58 -3.91
CA TYR A 421 -0.07 22.57 -4.91
C TYR A 421 -1.07 22.42 -6.07
N GLY A 422 -2.18 23.17 -6.03
CA GLY A 422 -3.18 23.17 -7.11
C GLY A 422 -4.06 21.91 -7.17
N LEU A 423 -4.29 21.25 -6.02
CA LEU A 423 -5.21 20.11 -5.96
C LEU A 423 -6.61 20.53 -6.43
N ILE A 424 -7.24 19.70 -7.27
CA ILE A 424 -8.60 19.93 -7.77
C ILE A 424 -9.65 19.59 -6.68
N PRO A 425 -10.79 20.32 -6.63
CA PRO A 425 -11.75 20.20 -5.53
C PRO A 425 -12.49 18.85 -5.48
N GLU A 426 -12.48 18.07 -6.57
CA GLU A 426 -13.09 16.74 -6.63
C GLU A 426 -12.23 15.66 -5.95
N ILE A 427 -10.97 15.95 -5.61
CA ILE A 427 -10.05 15.02 -4.98
C ILE A 427 -9.64 15.54 -3.60
N GLU A 428 -9.88 14.73 -2.57
CA GLU A 428 -9.33 14.93 -1.22
C GLU A 428 -7.97 14.21 -1.12
N PRO A 429 -7.05 14.64 -0.24
CA PRO A 429 -5.88 13.81 0.05
C PRO A 429 -6.36 12.48 0.62
N ARG A 430 -5.64 11.39 0.31
CA ARG A 430 -5.97 10.03 0.78
C ARG A 430 -6.20 10.00 2.30
N TYR A 431 -5.42 10.81 3.02
CA TYR A 431 -5.64 11.10 4.43
C TYR A 431 -5.64 12.60 4.71
N ARG A 432 -6.71 13.07 5.35
CA ARG A 432 -6.76 14.40 5.98
C ARG A 432 -6.16 14.37 7.38
N SER A 433 -5.63 15.51 7.82
CA SER A 433 -4.83 15.70 9.02
C SER A 433 -5.43 15.06 10.28
N GLN A 434 -6.74 15.18 10.48
CA GLN A 434 -7.46 14.66 11.65
C GLN A 434 -7.55 13.13 11.71
N TYR A 435 -7.47 12.45 10.57
CA TYR A 435 -7.50 10.98 10.52
C TYR A 435 -6.21 10.38 9.93
N PHE A 436 -5.16 11.20 9.75
CA PHE A 436 -3.89 10.76 9.19
C PHE A 436 -3.02 10.01 10.22
N SER A 437 -3.49 8.83 10.61
CA SER A 437 -2.86 7.99 11.62
C SER A 437 -1.41 7.64 11.29
N HIS A 438 -1.06 7.39 10.02
CA HIS A 438 0.31 7.09 9.59
C HIS A 438 1.34 8.07 10.14
N ILE A 439 1.02 9.37 10.13
CA ILE A 439 1.96 10.43 10.50
C ILE A 439 1.75 10.91 11.93
N PHE A 440 0.54 10.91 12.48
CA PHE A 440 0.27 11.42 13.84
C PHE A 440 0.20 10.34 14.92
N ALA A 441 -0.06 9.09 14.56
CA ALA A 441 -0.14 7.96 15.48
C ALA A 441 0.75 6.76 15.09
N GLY A 442 1.36 6.79 13.90
CA GLY A 442 2.21 5.75 13.35
C GLY A 442 3.67 6.18 13.14
N GLY A 443 4.41 5.35 12.41
CA GLY A 443 5.85 5.51 12.20
C GLY A 443 6.26 6.37 10.99
N TYR A 444 5.31 6.96 10.26
CA TYR A 444 5.56 7.56 8.95
C TYR A 444 5.60 9.10 8.96
N SER A 445 5.75 9.75 10.13
CA SER A 445 5.90 11.21 10.17
C SER A 445 7.10 11.69 9.34
N ALA A 446 6.86 12.69 8.48
CA ALA A 446 7.78 13.16 7.45
C ALA A 446 8.27 12.02 6.56
N GLY A 447 7.43 11.06 6.22
CA GLY A 447 7.80 9.79 5.62
C GLY A 447 6.71 9.09 4.86
N TYR A 448 5.54 9.69 4.69
CA TYR A 448 4.49 9.08 3.90
C TYR A 448 4.89 8.95 2.42
N TYR A 449 5.78 9.83 1.93
CA TYR A 449 6.40 9.73 0.60
C TYR A 449 7.17 8.42 0.36
N ALA A 450 7.58 7.72 1.44
CA ALA A 450 8.41 6.53 1.37
C ALA A 450 7.80 5.40 0.54
N TYR A 451 6.46 5.27 0.53
CA TYR A 451 5.78 4.27 -0.30
C TYR A 451 6.02 4.54 -1.79
N LEU A 452 5.85 5.79 -2.25
CA LEU A 452 6.13 6.15 -3.65
C LEU A 452 7.63 6.08 -3.97
N TRP A 453 8.48 6.38 -2.99
CA TRP A 453 9.92 6.24 -3.16
C TRP A 453 10.30 4.80 -3.48
N SER A 454 9.74 3.86 -2.72
CA SER A 454 9.96 2.42 -2.97
C SER A 454 9.34 1.96 -4.29
N GLU A 455 8.18 2.51 -4.69
CA GLU A 455 7.58 2.29 -6.03
C GLU A 455 8.52 2.64 -7.20
N ILE A 456 9.42 3.61 -7.03
CA ILE A 456 10.42 3.92 -8.05
C ILE A 456 11.56 2.93 -8.04
N LEU A 457 11.99 2.49 -6.85
CA LEU A 457 13.03 1.48 -6.73
C LEU A 457 12.58 0.16 -7.36
N ASP A 458 11.33 -0.26 -7.14
CA ASP A 458 10.84 -1.50 -7.73
C ASP A 458 10.64 -1.39 -9.25
N ALA A 459 10.04 -0.29 -9.72
CA ALA A 459 9.78 -0.09 -11.14
C ALA A 459 11.09 -0.04 -11.93
N ASP A 460 12.07 0.71 -11.44
CA ASP A 460 13.41 0.81 -12.04
C ASP A 460 14.19 -0.51 -11.91
N GLY A 461 14.09 -1.17 -10.75
CA GLY A 461 14.72 -2.46 -10.49
C GLY A 461 14.21 -3.56 -11.41
N PHE A 462 12.90 -3.71 -11.55
CA PHE A 462 12.30 -4.71 -12.45
C PHE A 462 12.50 -4.35 -13.92
N THR A 463 12.47 -3.07 -14.29
CA THR A 463 12.80 -2.64 -15.66
C THR A 463 14.22 -3.04 -16.03
N ALA A 464 15.17 -3.01 -15.09
CA ALA A 464 16.53 -3.49 -15.34
C ALA A 464 16.56 -4.97 -15.77
N PHE A 465 15.72 -5.81 -15.16
CA PHE A 465 15.55 -7.21 -15.57
C PHE A 465 14.86 -7.32 -16.94
N ARG A 466 13.83 -6.51 -17.21
CA ARG A 466 13.17 -6.50 -18.52
C ARG A 466 14.12 -6.08 -19.66
N ASP A 467 15.01 -5.13 -19.41
CA ASP A 467 15.97 -4.62 -20.40
C ASP A 467 17.05 -5.63 -20.80
N THR A 468 17.32 -6.67 -19.98
CA THR A 468 18.22 -7.77 -20.38
C THR A 468 17.55 -8.73 -21.37
N GLY A 469 16.21 -8.71 -21.46
CA GLY A 469 15.41 -9.70 -22.16
C GLY A 469 15.15 -10.98 -21.34
N ASP A 470 15.60 -11.04 -20.08
CA ASP A 470 15.42 -12.16 -19.17
C ASP A 470 15.04 -11.66 -17.76
N ILE A 471 13.78 -11.90 -17.36
CA ILE A 471 13.28 -11.56 -16.03
C ILE A 471 13.92 -12.36 -14.88
N TYR A 472 14.83 -13.28 -15.20
CA TYR A 472 15.66 -14.06 -14.28
C TYR A 472 17.16 -13.90 -14.57
N ASP A 473 17.59 -12.80 -15.21
CA ASP A 473 19.00 -12.56 -15.54
C ASP A 473 19.95 -12.95 -14.38
N PRO A 474 20.92 -13.86 -14.59
CA PRO A 474 21.72 -14.42 -13.50
C PRO A 474 22.57 -13.38 -12.76
N GLU A 475 23.07 -12.36 -13.47
CA GLU A 475 23.94 -11.34 -12.87
C GLU A 475 23.13 -10.37 -12.00
N LEU A 476 21.98 -9.91 -12.48
CA LEU A 476 21.04 -9.09 -11.71
C LEU A 476 20.45 -9.88 -10.54
N SER A 477 20.09 -11.15 -10.74
CA SER A 477 19.58 -12.03 -9.68
C SER A 477 20.59 -12.21 -8.55
N ALA A 478 21.87 -12.49 -8.88
CA ALA A 478 22.93 -12.58 -7.88
C ALA A 478 23.16 -11.27 -7.12
N ARG A 479 23.05 -10.13 -7.82
CA ARG A 479 23.15 -8.79 -7.20
C ARG A 479 21.94 -8.49 -6.32
N LEU A 480 20.73 -8.85 -6.74
CA LEU A 480 19.49 -8.71 -5.98
C LEU A 480 19.57 -9.52 -4.69
N LYS A 481 19.94 -10.81 -4.77
CA LYS A 481 20.17 -11.66 -3.59
C LYS A 481 21.16 -11.01 -2.62
N LYS A 482 22.35 -10.64 -3.10
CA LYS A 482 23.44 -10.15 -2.26
C LYS A 482 23.16 -8.79 -1.63
N TRP A 483 22.74 -7.82 -2.44
CA TRP A 483 22.69 -6.41 -2.03
C TRP A 483 21.33 -5.96 -1.52
N VAL A 484 20.29 -6.74 -1.79
CA VAL A 484 18.93 -6.44 -1.30
C VAL A 484 18.56 -7.43 -0.20
N TYR A 485 18.44 -8.72 -0.53
CA TYR A 485 17.88 -9.71 0.39
C TYR A 485 18.84 -10.15 1.51
N GLU A 486 20.13 -10.31 1.24
CA GLU A 486 21.12 -10.74 2.24
C GLU A 486 21.66 -9.59 3.10
N SER A 487 21.60 -8.35 2.59
CA SER A 487 22.31 -7.22 3.19
C SER A 487 21.59 -6.60 4.39
N GLY A 488 20.26 -6.73 4.50
CA GLY A 488 19.48 -6.02 5.53
C GLY A 488 19.87 -4.54 5.63
N GLY A 489 19.99 -4.02 6.85
CA GLY A 489 20.46 -2.66 7.14
C GLY A 489 21.98 -2.50 7.29
N LEU A 490 22.82 -3.32 6.62
CA LEU A 490 24.28 -3.26 6.77
C LEU A 490 24.93 -1.98 6.23
N ARG A 491 24.27 -1.30 5.28
CA ARG A 491 24.77 -0.11 4.58
C ARG A 491 23.64 0.88 4.37
N GLU A 492 23.99 2.08 3.94
CA GLU A 492 23.01 3.07 3.49
C GLU A 492 22.22 2.53 2.29
N ALA A 493 20.91 2.76 2.27
CA ALA A 493 20.00 2.19 1.29
C ALA A 493 20.28 2.61 -0.16
N ASP A 494 20.80 3.82 -0.37
CA ASP A 494 21.23 4.30 -1.69
C ASP A 494 22.47 3.54 -2.20
N GLU A 495 23.39 3.16 -1.30
CA GLU A 495 24.51 2.31 -1.65
C GLU A 495 24.05 0.88 -1.98
N LEU A 496 23.13 0.31 -1.19
CA LEU A 496 22.56 -1.02 -1.45
C LEU A 496 21.88 -1.07 -2.82
N TYR A 497 21.03 -0.08 -3.12
CA TYR A 497 20.36 0.01 -4.41
C TYR A 497 21.35 0.16 -5.56
N ARG A 498 22.34 1.06 -5.48
CA ARG A 498 23.37 1.22 -6.52
C ARG A 498 24.17 -0.05 -6.75
N ASN A 499 24.49 -0.80 -5.70
CA ASN A 499 25.21 -2.07 -5.81
C ASN A 499 24.38 -3.16 -6.49
N PHE A 500 23.05 -3.15 -6.29
CA PHE A 500 22.13 -3.98 -7.05
C PHE A 500 22.00 -3.50 -8.51
N ARG A 501 21.50 -2.29 -8.70
CA ARG A 501 21.05 -1.73 -9.97
C ARG A 501 22.19 -1.36 -10.92
N GLY A 502 23.33 -0.95 -10.37
CA GLY A 502 24.47 -0.36 -11.09
C GLY A 502 24.39 1.16 -11.27
N SER A 503 23.27 1.79 -10.88
CA SER A 503 23.03 3.24 -10.96
C SER A 503 22.06 3.69 -9.87
N ASP A 504 21.91 5.00 -9.70
CA ASP A 504 20.78 5.56 -8.96
C ASP A 504 19.46 5.27 -9.70
N PRO A 505 18.31 5.20 -8.99
CA PRO A 505 17.03 4.90 -9.60
C PRO A 505 16.54 6.03 -10.50
N THR A 506 15.79 5.67 -11.54
CA THR A 506 15.16 6.61 -12.47
C THR A 506 13.63 6.60 -12.29
N ILE A 507 12.96 7.72 -12.56
CA ILE A 507 11.50 7.84 -12.31
C ILE A 507 10.67 7.34 -13.50
N GLU A 508 11.29 7.33 -14.67
CA GLU A 508 10.67 7.06 -15.96
C GLU A 508 9.95 5.71 -16.00
N PRO A 509 10.50 4.61 -15.41
CA PRO A 509 9.78 3.36 -15.24
C PRO A 509 8.45 3.48 -14.50
N LEU A 510 8.44 4.19 -13.36
CA LEU A 510 7.20 4.41 -12.60
C LEU A 510 6.18 5.21 -13.42
N LEU A 511 6.63 6.28 -14.08
CA LEU A 511 5.74 7.10 -14.91
C LEU A 511 5.12 6.27 -16.04
N LYS A 512 5.89 5.36 -16.66
CA LYS A 512 5.37 4.44 -17.67
C LYS A 512 4.34 3.47 -17.08
N LEU A 513 4.65 2.85 -15.94
CA LEU A 513 3.74 1.91 -15.26
C LEU A 513 2.40 2.55 -14.86
N ARG A 514 2.44 3.81 -14.43
CA ARG A 514 1.23 4.58 -14.08
C ARG A 514 0.52 5.19 -15.29
N GLY A 515 1.02 4.98 -16.51
CA GLY A 515 0.42 5.49 -17.75
C GLY A 515 0.61 6.99 -17.98
N PHE A 516 1.66 7.57 -17.40
CA PHE A 516 2.02 9.00 -17.42
C PHE A 516 3.14 9.37 -18.40
N SER A 517 3.85 8.40 -18.98
CA SER A 517 4.82 8.68 -20.04
C SER A 517 4.12 9.18 -21.31
N GLU A 518 4.71 10.13 -22.04
CA GLU A 518 4.21 10.55 -23.37
C GLU A 518 3.90 9.30 -24.20
N GLN A 519 2.67 9.20 -24.70
CA GLN A 519 2.33 8.16 -25.68
C GLN A 519 3.29 8.33 -26.85
N GLN A 520 4.23 7.39 -27.03
CA GLN A 520 4.84 7.27 -28.34
C GLN A 520 3.70 6.97 -29.31
N PRO A 521 3.54 7.75 -30.40
CA PRO A 521 2.54 7.44 -31.40
C PRO A 521 2.77 6.00 -31.86
N SER A 522 1.71 5.19 -31.82
CA SER A 522 1.74 3.83 -32.33
C SER A 522 2.36 3.86 -33.73
N GLU A 523 3.55 3.29 -33.89
CA GLU A 523 4.03 2.96 -35.24
C GLU A 523 3.04 1.93 -35.79
N GLY A 524 2.28 2.36 -36.80
CA GLY A 524 1.11 1.66 -37.33
C GLY A 524 1.41 0.54 -38.32
#